data_AF-A0A520LCL4-F1
#
_entry.id   AF-A0A520LCL4-F1
#
_cell.length_a   1.000
_cell.length_b   1.000
_cell.length_c   1.000
_cell.angle_alpha   90.00
_cell.angle_beta   90.00
_cell.angle_gamma   90.00
#
_symmetry.space_group_name_H-M   'P 1'
#
loop_
_entity.id
_entity.type
_entity.pdbx_description
1 polymer ?
#
loop_
_entity_poly.entity_id
_entity_poly.type
_entity_poly.pdbx_seq_one_letter_code
_entity_poly.pdbx_strand_id
1 'polypeptide(L)'
;MRKCRGSDGGYGYQNAMGDRPTLTAIGVLCESLAKQHKTKLYEASTKYLAKKLNHRESHYAYYFEYYMAQALFHSNEETWQQWNAKNTRYLGALQGADGSFPGSRGKSFNTSGALLSLALNYRFLPIYEK
;
A
#
# COMPACT_ATOMS: atom_id res chain seq x y z
N MET A 1 -7.44 10.79 12.00
CA MET A 1 -6.55 10.93 10.82
C MET A 1 -5.63 12.13 10.91
N ARG A 2 -6.12 13.37 10.82
CA ARG A 2 -5.24 14.56 10.73
C ARG A 2 -4.27 14.74 11.91
N LYS A 3 -4.67 14.39 13.13
CA LYS A 3 -3.82 14.44 14.34
C LYS A 3 -2.70 13.38 14.38
N CYS A 4 -2.76 12.36 13.51
CA CYS A 4 -1.79 11.26 13.48
C CYS A 4 -0.76 11.42 12.36
N ARG A 5 -0.77 12.53 11.61
CA ARG A 5 0.12 12.74 10.46
C ARG A 5 1.24 13.70 10.82
N GLY A 6 2.49 13.27 10.58
CA GLY A 6 3.71 14.05 10.72
C GLY A 6 3.88 15.10 9.62
N SER A 7 4.83 16.01 9.84
CA SER A 7 5.19 17.07 8.89
C SER A 7 5.78 16.54 7.59
N ASP A 8 6.32 15.33 7.60
CA ASP A 8 6.86 14.60 6.45
C ASP A 8 5.77 13.87 5.61
N GLY A 9 4.52 13.92 6.05
CA GLY A 9 3.38 13.24 5.43
C GLY A 9 3.15 11.80 5.93
N GLY A 10 4.02 11.28 6.79
CA GLY A 10 3.87 9.95 7.38
C GLY A 10 2.77 9.91 8.44
N TYR A 11 2.08 8.77 8.57
CA TYR A 11 1.09 8.55 9.62
C TYR A 11 1.65 7.67 10.73
N GLY A 12 1.52 8.12 11.97
CA GLY A 12 1.69 7.31 13.17
C GLY A 12 0.36 6.70 13.64
N TYR A 13 0.41 5.91 14.71
CA TYR A 13 -0.74 5.13 15.18
C TYR A 13 -1.74 5.98 16.00
N GLN A 14 -1.27 6.63 17.06
CA GLN A 14 -2.10 7.49 17.93
C GLN A 14 -1.75 8.98 17.81
N ASN A 15 -0.56 9.30 17.30
CA ASN A 15 -0.05 10.64 17.15
C ASN A 15 0.84 10.71 15.89
N ALA A 16 1.45 11.86 15.64
CA ALA A 16 2.33 12.10 14.51
C ALA A 16 3.74 11.47 14.65
N MET A 17 4.03 10.78 15.75
CA MET A 17 5.34 10.14 15.99
C MET A 17 5.35 8.68 15.52
N GLY A 18 6.51 8.23 15.06
CA GLY A 18 6.71 6.85 14.62
C GLY A 18 5.92 6.56 13.34
N ASP A 19 6.16 7.35 12.31
CA ASP A 19 5.55 7.20 11.00
C ASP A 19 5.72 5.76 10.49
N ARG A 20 4.63 5.18 9.99
CA ARG A 20 4.62 3.82 9.43
C ARG A 20 4.15 3.85 8.00
N PRO A 21 4.90 3.28 7.04
CA PRO A 21 4.48 3.21 5.65
C PRO A 21 3.09 2.58 5.46
N THR A 22 2.80 1.52 6.21
CA THR A 22 1.48 0.87 6.20
C THR A 22 0.35 1.79 6.64
N LEU A 23 0.52 2.52 7.74
CA LEU A 23 -0.50 3.45 8.22
C LEU A 23 -0.67 4.63 7.26
N THR A 24 0.42 5.05 6.62
CA THR A 24 0.40 6.11 5.61
C THR A 24 -0.35 5.66 4.36
N ALA A 25 -0.12 4.43 3.89
CA ALA A 25 -0.85 3.84 2.76
C ALA A 25 -2.36 3.73 3.04
N ILE A 26 -2.73 3.20 4.21
CA ILE A 26 -4.13 3.18 4.67
C ILE A 26 -4.70 4.61 4.68
N GLY A 27 -3.92 5.57 5.17
CA GLY A 27 -4.37 6.94 5.30
C GLY A 27 -4.62 7.64 3.97
N VAL A 28 -3.71 7.47 3.02
CA VAL A 28 -3.87 7.93 1.64
C VAL A 28 -5.07 7.27 0.97
N LEU A 29 -5.28 5.97 1.17
CA LEU A 29 -6.46 5.28 0.63
C LEU A 29 -7.76 5.90 1.18
N CYS A 30 -7.88 6.06 2.51
CA CYS A 30 -9.05 6.69 3.11
C CYS A 30 -9.31 8.10 2.57
N GLU A 31 -8.27 8.92 2.40
CA GLU A 31 -8.41 10.27 1.83
C GLU A 31 -8.80 10.24 0.34
N SER A 32 -8.30 9.26 -0.42
CA SER A 32 -8.66 9.06 -1.83
C SER A 32 -10.14 8.71 -1.97
N LEU A 33 -10.62 7.74 -1.18
CA LEU A 33 -12.03 7.34 -1.16
C LEU A 33 -12.95 8.47 -0.68
N ALA A 34 -12.46 9.33 0.21
CA ALA A 34 -13.15 10.55 0.64
C ALA A 34 -13.04 11.73 -0.36
N LYS A 35 -12.45 11.50 -1.54
CA LYS A 35 -12.24 12.48 -2.62
C LYS A 35 -11.39 13.71 -2.22
N GLN A 36 -10.46 13.54 -1.27
CA GLN A 36 -9.62 14.62 -0.70
C GLN A 36 -8.27 14.83 -1.43
N HIS A 37 -8.18 14.45 -2.71
CA HIS A 37 -6.94 14.46 -3.51
C HIS A 37 -6.23 15.82 -3.61
N LYS A 38 -6.96 16.93 -3.49
CA LYS A 38 -6.45 18.30 -3.73
C LYS A 38 -5.82 18.96 -2.49
N THR A 39 -5.71 18.24 -1.38
CA THR A 39 -5.13 18.81 -0.15
C THR A 39 -3.60 18.71 -0.16
N LYS A 40 -2.91 19.75 0.31
CA LYS A 40 -1.44 19.72 0.48
C LYS A 40 -0.97 18.53 1.33
N LEU A 41 -1.81 18.12 2.28
CA LEU A 41 -1.53 17.00 3.18
C LEU A 41 -1.60 15.65 2.45
N TYR A 42 -2.56 15.48 1.55
CA TYR A 42 -2.64 14.30 0.69
C TYR A 42 -1.40 14.20 -0.22
N GLU A 43 -1.02 15.32 -0.84
CA GLU A 43 0.18 15.40 -1.67
C GLU A 43 1.46 15.06 -0.89
N ALA A 44 1.60 15.53 0.34
CA ALA A 44 2.74 15.17 1.19
C ALA A 44 2.79 13.67 1.49
N SER A 45 1.64 13.07 1.79
CA SER A 45 1.53 11.64 2.15
C SER A 45 1.81 10.73 0.93
N THR A 46 1.37 11.13 -0.26
CA THR A 46 1.64 10.40 -1.51
C THR A 46 3.12 10.51 -1.91
N LYS A 47 3.73 11.69 -1.78
CA LYS A 47 5.19 11.88 -1.93
C LYS A 47 5.99 11.04 -0.95
N TYR A 48 5.53 10.91 0.29
CA TYR A 48 6.14 10.03 1.29
C TYR A 48 6.16 8.57 0.83
N LEU A 49 5.03 8.06 0.29
CA LEU A 49 4.94 6.68 -0.22
C LEU A 49 5.77 6.48 -1.48
N ALA A 50 5.82 7.46 -2.38
CA ALA A 50 6.64 7.42 -3.60
C ALA A 50 8.15 7.28 -3.30
N LYS A 51 8.62 7.74 -2.14
CA LYS A 51 10.00 7.52 -1.69
C LYS A 51 10.28 6.11 -1.15
N LYS A 52 9.23 5.29 -0.99
CA LYS A 52 9.28 3.98 -0.33
C LYS A 52 8.90 2.82 -1.26
N LEU A 53 9.10 2.96 -2.56
CA LEU A 53 8.73 1.90 -3.51
C LEU A 53 9.49 0.58 -3.33
N ASN A 54 10.64 0.61 -2.66
CA ASN A 54 11.43 -0.59 -2.33
C ASN A 54 11.27 -1.02 -0.85
N HIS A 55 10.46 -0.30 -0.06
CA HIS A 55 10.21 -0.67 1.34
C HIS A 55 9.45 -1.99 1.42
N ARG A 56 9.81 -2.83 2.39
CA ARG A 56 9.12 -4.09 2.68
C ARG A 56 8.91 -4.18 4.19
N GLU A 57 7.69 -4.50 4.59
CA GLU A 57 7.37 -4.73 6.01
C GLU A 57 7.80 -6.12 6.45
N SER A 58 8.34 -6.23 7.67
CA SER A 58 8.80 -7.51 8.22
C SER A 58 7.69 -8.31 8.90
N HIS A 59 6.77 -7.64 9.58
CA HIS A 59 5.76 -8.30 10.42
C HIS A 59 4.44 -8.60 9.71
N TYR A 60 4.08 -7.75 8.74
CA TYR A 60 2.83 -7.80 8.00
C TYR A 60 3.06 -7.40 6.53
N ALA A 61 4.00 -8.08 5.88
CA ALA A 61 4.44 -7.80 4.50
C ALA A 61 3.26 -7.67 3.53
N TYR A 62 2.49 -8.74 3.33
CA TYR A 62 1.40 -8.77 2.34
C TYR A 62 0.23 -7.84 2.68
N TYR A 63 0.04 -7.54 3.96
CA TYR A 63 -0.92 -6.52 4.38
C TYR A 63 -0.47 -5.12 3.94
N PHE A 64 0.82 -4.80 4.12
CA PHE A 64 1.40 -3.57 3.60
C PHE A 64 1.30 -3.51 2.08
N GLU A 65 1.69 -4.58 1.36
CA GLU A 65 1.63 -4.59 -0.11
C GLU A 65 0.21 -4.32 -0.62
N TYR A 66 -0.80 -4.91 0.01
CA TYR A 66 -2.20 -4.68 -0.33
C TYR A 66 -2.62 -3.20 -0.19
N TYR A 67 -2.29 -2.54 0.93
CA TYR A 67 -2.65 -1.13 1.11
C TYR A 67 -1.79 -0.20 0.27
N MET A 68 -0.51 -0.51 0.08
CA MET A 68 0.39 0.26 -0.78
C MET A 68 -0.09 0.25 -2.23
N ALA A 69 -0.52 -0.92 -2.73
CA ALA A 69 -1.07 -1.04 -4.08
C ALA A 69 -2.27 -0.10 -4.29
N GLN A 70 -3.24 -0.12 -3.36
CA GLN A 70 -4.44 0.72 -3.45
C GLN A 70 -4.11 2.21 -3.29
N ALA A 71 -3.28 2.57 -2.31
CA ALA A 71 -2.88 3.95 -2.07
C ALA A 71 -2.21 4.58 -3.29
N LEU A 72 -1.28 3.87 -3.93
CA LEU A 72 -0.61 4.34 -5.14
C LEU A 72 -1.57 4.37 -6.33
N PHE A 73 -2.41 3.35 -6.50
CA PHE A 73 -3.34 3.26 -7.62
C PHE A 73 -4.30 4.46 -7.67
N HIS A 74 -4.85 4.87 -6.52
CA HIS A 74 -5.74 6.02 -6.43
C HIS A 74 -5.01 7.37 -6.47
N SER A 75 -3.71 7.42 -6.12
CA SER A 75 -2.99 8.69 -6.02
C SER A 75 -2.22 9.08 -7.27
N ASN A 76 -1.42 8.17 -7.84
CA ASN A 76 -0.54 8.45 -8.97
C ASN A 76 -0.29 7.16 -9.77
N GLU A 77 -0.81 7.11 -10.99
CA GLU A 77 -0.77 5.91 -11.83
C GLU A 77 0.65 5.53 -12.27
N GLU A 78 1.51 6.51 -12.58
CA GLU A 78 2.91 6.24 -12.94
C GLU A 78 3.68 5.61 -11.77
N THR A 79 3.52 6.16 -10.58
CA THR A 79 4.16 5.66 -9.35
C THR A 79 3.64 4.27 -9.01
N TRP A 80 2.33 4.04 -9.19
CA TRP A 80 1.73 2.73 -9.04
C TRP A 80 2.30 1.72 -10.03
N GLN A 81 2.44 2.05 -11.32
CA GLN A 81 3.02 1.15 -12.32
C GLN A 81 4.46 0.76 -11.96
N GLN A 82 5.29 1.73 -11.54
CA GLN A 82 6.67 1.48 -11.12
C GLN A 82 6.72 0.55 -9.91
N TRP A 83 5.89 0.79 -8.90
CA TRP A 83 5.81 -0.06 -7.71
C TRP A 83 5.26 -1.46 -8.05
N ASN A 84 4.22 -1.53 -8.88
CA ASN A 84 3.54 -2.77 -9.24
C ASN A 84 4.44 -3.71 -10.05
N ALA A 85 5.28 -3.17 -10.93
CA ALA A 85 6.31 -3.94 -11.61
C ALA A 85 7.30 -4.59 -10.61
N LYS A 86 7.74 -3.82 -9.60
CA LYS A 86 8.60 -4.33 -8.52
C LYS A 86 7.89 -5.37 -7.65
N ASN A 87 6.63 -5.11 -7.30
CA ASN A 87 5.82 -6.02 -6.49
C ASN A 87 5.56 -7.33 -7.21
N THR A 88 5.17 -7.29 -8.49
CA THR A 88 4.94 -8.46 -9.32
C THR A 88 6.20 -9.32 -9.44
N ARG A 89 7.36 -8.71 -9.71
CA ARG A 89 8.63 -9.44 -9.76
C ARG A 89 8.99 -10.09 -8.42
N TYR A 90 8.79 -9.36 -7.32
CA TYR A 90 9.06 -9.84 -5.96
C TYR A 90 8.15 -11.03 -5.60
N LEU A 91 6.85 -10.90 -5.84
CA LEU A 91 5.88 -11.97 -5.56
C LEU A 91 6.13 -13.19 -6.47
N GLY A 92 6.43 -13.00 -7.75
CA GLY A 92 6.77 -14.09 -8.65
C GLY A 92 7.98 -14.91 -8.18
N ALA A 93 8.97 -14.28 -7.54
CA ALA A 93 10.12 -14.97 -6.97
C ALA A 93 9.82 -15.70 -5.64
N LEU A 94 8.78 -15.27 -4.92
CA LEU A 94 8.42 -15.85 -3.61
C LEU A 94 7.33 -16.92 -3.68
N GLN A 95 6.56 -16.96 -4.76
CA GLN A 95 5.45 -17.88 -4.89
C GLN A 95 5.96 -19.33 -4.86
N GLY A 96 5.42 -20.12 -3.93
CA GLY A 96 5.71 -21.55 -3.83
C GLY A 96 5.12 -22.33 -5.00
N ALA A 97 5.60 -23.56 -5.20
CA ALA A 97 5.11 -24.46 -6.25
C ALA A 97 3.59 -24.77 -6.14
N ASP A 98 3.04 -24.66 -4.93
CA ASP A 98 1.61 -24.81 -4.65
C ASP A 98 0.79 -23.52 -4.81
N GLY A 99 1.41 -22.47 -5.37
CA GLY A 99 0.82 -21.16 -5.61
C GLY A 99 0.76 -20.24 -4.39
N SER A 100 1.20 -20.70 -3.22
CA SER A 100 1.08 -19.94 -1.97
C SER A 100 2.26 -19.01 -1.69
N PHE A 101 2.05 -18.10 -0.73
CA PHE A 101 3.06 -17.14 -0.32
C PHE A 101 3.54 -17.40 1.12
N PRO A 102 4.86 -17.47 1.36
CA PRO A 102 5.42 -17.80 2.68
C PRO A 102 5.29 -16.63 3.66
N GLY A 103 5.29 -16.91 4.97
CA GLY A 103 5.31 -15.88 6.01
C GLY A 103 4.63 -16.30 7.33
N SER A 104 4.90 -15.56 8.41
CA SER A 104 4.51 -15.92 9.78
C SER A 104 3.01 -15.82 10.11
N ARG A 105 2.17 -15.28 9.21
CA ARG A 105 0.73 -15.10 9.42
C ARG A 105 -0.14 -16.24 8.88
N GLY A 106 0.51 -17.32 8.42
CA GLY A 106 -0.17 -18.48 7.85
C GLY A 106 -0.48 -18.32 6.36
N LYS A 107 -0.54 -19.48 5.69
CA LYS A 107 -0.65 -19.59 4.23
C LYS A 107 -1.84 -18.81 3.67
N SER A 108 -3.01 -18.91 4.31
CA SER A 108 -4.24 -18.25 3.84
C SER A 108 -4.13 -16.74 3.87
N PHE A 109 -3.66 -16.14 4.98
CA PHE A 109 -3.53 -14.69 5.11
C PHE A 109 -2.53 -14.13 4.10
N ASN A 110 -1.35 -14.74 4.02
CA ASN A 110 -0.27 -14.28 3.13
C ASN A 110 -0.69 -14.35 1.67
N THR A 111 -1.27 -15.49 1.27
CA THR A 111 -1.69 -15.71 -0.12
C THR A 111 -2.78 -14.73 -0.51
N SER A 112 -3.80 -14.54 0.34
CA SER A 112 -4.86 -13.56 0.07
C SER A 112 -4.30 -12.13 -0.03
N GLY A 113 -3.41 -11.71 0.87
CA GLY A 113 -2.80 -10.38 0.81
C GLY A 113 -1.95 -10.16 -0.44
N ALA A 114 -1.17 -11.16 -0.84
CA ALA A 114 -0.39 -11.13 -2.07
C ALA A 114 -1.29 -10.99 -3.31
N LEU A 115 -2.33 -11.82 -3.41
CA LEU A 115 -3.29 -11.76 -4.53
C LEU A 115 -4.04 -10.44 -4.58
N LEU A 116 -4.48 -9.92 -3.43
CA LEU A 116 -5.13 -8.61 -3.36
C LEU A 116 -4.21 -7.46 -3.78
N SER A 117 -2.91 -7.55 -3.51
CA SER A 117 -1.94 -6.56 -4.00
C SER A 117 -1.78 -6.60 -5.53
N LEU A 118 -2.06 -7.74 -6.17
CA LEU A 118 -2.03 -7.93 -7.63
C LEU A 118 -3.39 -7.69 -8.30
N ALA A 119 -4.50 -7.74 -7.57
CA ALA A 119 -5.86 -7.67 -8.10
C ALA A 119 -6.15 -6.37 -8.86
N LEU A 120 -5.48 -5.27 -8.48
CA LEU A 120 -5.56 -3.96 -9.15
C LEU A 120 -5.10 -3.99 -10.61
N ASN A 121 -4.33 -5.00 -11.02
CA ASN A 121 -3.95 -5.21 -12.41
C ASN A 121 -5.15 -5.57 -13.29
N TYR A 122 -6.20 -6.13 -12.68
CA TYR A 122 -7.39 -6.59 -13.37
C TYR A 122 -8.61 -5.70 -13.12
N ARG A 123 -8.59 -4.86 -12.08
CA ARG A 123 -9.62 -3.85 -11.78
C ARG A 123 -11.03 -4.42 -11.59
N PHE A 124 -11.13 -5.63 -11.03
CA PHE A 124 -12.41 -6.35 -10.92
C PHE A 124 -13.29 -5.93 -9.73
N LEU A 125 -12.75 -5.24 -8.72
CA LEU A 125 -13.52 -4.82 -7.54
C LEU A 125 -14.00 -3.37 -7.68
N PRO A 126 -15.23 -3.03 -7.25
CA PRO A 126 -15.78 -1.68 -7.34
C PRO A 126 -14.93 -0.60 -6.66
N ILE A 127 -14.21 -0.97 -5.59
CA ILE A 127 -13.30 -0.04 -4.89
C ILE A 127 -12.12 0.42 -5.78
N TYR A 128 -11.88 -0.24 -6.92
CA TYR A 128 -10.83 0.13 -7.88
C TYR A 128 -11.31 1.09 -8.97
N GLU A 129 -12.57 1.53 -8.93
CA GLU A 129 -13.06 2.59 -9.81
C GLU A 129 -12.48 3.95 -9.39
N LYS A 130 -12.20 4.82 -10.37
CA LYS A 130 -11.62 6.17 -10.17
C LYS A 130 -12.63 7.26 -10.53
#